data_AF-A0A7G8GMM2-F1
#
_entry.id   AF-A0A7G8GMM2-F1
#
_cell.length_a   1.000
_cell.length_b   1.000
_cell.length_c   1.000
_cell.angle_alpha   90.00
_cell.angle_beta   90.00
_cell.angle_gamma   90.00
#
_symmetry.space_group_name_H-M   'P 1'
#
loop_
_entity.id
_entity.type
_entity.pdbx_description
1 polymer ?
#
loop_
_entity_poly.entity_id
_entity_poly.type
_entity_poly.pdbx_seq_one_letter_code
_entity_poly.pdbx_strand_id
1 'polypeptide(L)'
;MSSTLQEAYTALMSRAPGAAFRRARSLYLNKYPLPQPDQNGPLRLFVCQERCEELEQPAPDGVAHHRLVTLTCRPGELALVHWQQPQAAEPSLIAVYLRDTWGLEADALQLLTCDEPWFRDGGHQLRFSPPDTLMDQQSSLLTLSE
;
A
#
# COMPACT_ATOMS: atom_id res chain seq x y z
N MET A 1 -4.19 -18.58 -2.57
CA MET A 1 -3.44 -18.19 -1.35
C MET A 1 -3.08 -16.73 -1.52
N SER A 2 -3.49 -15.88 -0.57
CA SER A 2 -3.09 -14.47 -0.57
C SER A 2 -1.60 -14.39 -0.24
N SER A 3 -0.83 -13.56 -0.93
CA SER A 3 0.58 -13.35 -0.57
C SER A 3 0.68 -12.52 0.71
N THR A 4 1.75 -12.68 1.49
CA THR A 4 2.02 -11.88 2.71
C THR A 4 1.89 -10.38 2.44
N LEU A 5 2.36 -9.93 1.27
CA LEU A 5 2.27 -8.54 0.83
C LEU A 5 0.81 -8.07 0.69
N GLN A 6 -0.05 -8.89 0.08
CA GLN A 6 -1.47 -8.58 -0.08
C GLN A 6 -2.20 -8.53 1.26
N GLU A 7 -1.90 -9.45 2.17
CA GLU A 7 -2.48 -9.46 3.52
C GLU A 7 -2.06 -8.22 4.31
N ALA A 8 -0.79 -7.84 4.27
CA ALA A 8 -0.28 -6.63 4.91
C ALA A 8 -0.90 -5.37 4.31
N TYR A 9 -1.07 -5.31 2.98
CA TYR A 9 -1.71 -4.18 2.32
C TYR A 9 -3.17 -4.04 2.79
N THR A 10 -3.98 -5.09 2.69
CA THR A 10 -5.37 -5.09 3.18
C THR A 10 -5.45 -4.71 4.67
N ALA A 11 -4.54 -5.21 5.50
CA ALA A 11 -4.49 -4.85 6.92
C ALA A 11 -4.18 -3.36 7.13
N LEU A 12 -3.25 -2.77 6.38
CA LEU A 12 -2.98 -1.33 6.40
C LEU A 12 -4.20 -0.53 5.96
N MET A 13 -4.87 -0.96 4.87
CA MET A 13 -6.00 -0.27 4.26
C MET A 13 -7.25 -0.29 5.15
N SER A 14 -7.47 -1.37 5.91
CA SER A 14 -8.60 -1.49 6.86
C SER A 14 -8.62 -0.42 7.95
N ARG A 15 -7.47 0.21 8.21
CA ARG A 15 -7.27 1.24 9.25
C ARG A 15 -7.01 2.62 8.66
N ALA A 16 -6.86 2.73 7.34
CA ALA A 16 -6.59 3.99 6.66
C ALA A 16 -7.87 4.88 6.65
N PRO A 17 -7.73 6.21 6.75
CA PRO A 17 -8.85 7.13 6.56
C PRO A 17 -9.56 6.87 5.22
N GLY A 18 -10.88 7.00 5.15
CA GLY A 18 -11.64 6.72 3.92
C GLY A 18 -11.13 7.50 2.70
N ALA A 19 -11.33 6.96 1.49
CA ALA A 19 -10.77 7.50 0.24
C ALA A 19 -11.16 8.96 -0.06
N ALA A 20 -12.30 9.43 0.47
CA ALA A 20 -12.71 10.83 0.40
C ALA A 20 -11.73 11.80 1.12
N PHE A 21 -11.05 11.35 2.17
CA PHE A 21 -10.14 12.16 2.99
C PHE A 21 -8.68 12.11 2.48
N ARG A 22 -8.46 12.46 1.21
CA ARG A 22 -7.18 12.29 0.50
C ARG A 22 -5.94 12.75 1.28
N ARG A 23 -5.99 13.94 1.92
CA ARG A 23 -4.87 14.47 2.70
C ARG A 23 -4.56 13.64 3.94
N ALA A 24 -5.59 13.28 4.71
CA ALA A 24 -5.43 12.45 5.91
C ALA A 24 -4.94 11.05 5.54
N ARG A 25 -5.45 10.49 4.43
CA ARG A 25 -5.06 9.18 3.92
C ARG A 25 -3.61 9.17 3.44
N SER A 26 -3.16 10.18 2.69
CA SER A 26 -1.76 10.32 2.31
C SER A 26 -0.83 10.45 3.53
N LEU A 27 -1.21 11.26 4.53
CA LEU A 27 -0.44 11.35 5.78
C LEU A 27 -0.38 10.03 6.53
N TYR A 28 -1.48 9.27 6.55
CA TYR A 28 -1.54 7.94 7.16
C TYR A 28 -0.56 6.98 6.48
N LEU A 29 -0.57 6.89 5.14
CA LEU A 29 0.30 5.99 4.38
C LEU A 29 1.79 6.38 4.49
N ASN A 30 2.09 7.68 4.62
CA ASN A 30 3.45 8.14 4.91
C ASN A 30 3.92 7.78 6.34
N LYS A 31 2.97 7.70 7.28
CA LYS A 31 3.27 7.48 8.70
C LYS A 31 3.39 6.00 9.05
N TYR A 32 2.55 5.15 8.48
CA TYR A 32 2.43 3.75 8.88
C TYR A 32 2.96 2.82 7.77
N PRO A 33 3.95 1.97 8.08
CA PRO A 33 4.45 0.98 7.14
C PRO A 33 3.43 -0.14 6.96
N LEU A 34 3.63 -0.96 5.93
CA LEU A 34 2.97 -2.25 5.82
C LEU A 34 3.30 -3.09 7.07
N PRO A 35 2.29 -3.72 7.70
CA PRO A 35 2.51 -4.65 8.80
C PRO A 35 3.44 -5.78 8.36
N GLN A 36 4.55 -5.94 9.06
CA GLN A 36 5.57 -6.96 8.79
C GLN A 36 5.83 -7.80 10.06
N PRO A 37 6.27 -9.07 9.92
CA PRO A 37 6.49 -9.95 11.07
C PRO A 37 7.51 -9.41 12.07
N ASP A 38 8.65 -8.91 11.58
CA ASP A 38 9.69 -8.29 12.42
C ASP A 38 9.61 -6.76 12.35
N GLN A 39 9.08 -6.15 13.40
CA GLN A 39 8.98 -4.70 13.51
C GLN A 39 10.26 -4.03 14.02
N ASN A 40 11.25 -4.79 14.49
CA ASN A 40 12.51 -4.29 15.01
C ASN A 40 13.61 -4.22 13.94
N GLY A 41 13.37 -4.83 12.77
CA GLY A 41 14.28 -4.76 11.63
C GLY A 41 14.51 -3.33 11.11
N PRO A 42 15.65 -3.10 10.43
CA PRO A 42 16.05 -1.78 9.96
C PRO A 42 15.29 -1.32 8.71
N LEU A 43 14.61 -2.23 8.00
CA LEU A 43 13.88 -1.94 6.77
C LEU A 43 12.38 -1.95 7.00
N ARG A 44 11.70 -1.00 6.37
CA ARG A 44 10.24 -0.89 6.36
C ARG A 44 9.73 -0.62 4.96
N LEU A 45 8.58 -1.18 4.61
CA LEU A 45 7.93 -0.97 3.33
C LEU A 45 6.69 -0.08 3.52
N PHE A 46 6.58 1.00 2.76
CA PHE A 46 5.48 1.95 2.82
C PHE A 46 4.74 2.05 1.48
N VAL A 47 3.48 2.45 1.52
CA VAL A 47 2.66 2.71 0.33
C VAL A 47 2.76 4.18 -0.04
N CYS A 48 2.98 4.44 -1.32
CA CYS A 48 3.04 5.79 -1.88
C CYS A 48 2.05 5.97 -3.01
N GLN A 49 1.54 7.20 -3.15
CA GLN A 49 0.73 7.64 -4.27
C GLN A 49 -0.43 6.69 -4.61
N GLU A 50 -1.22 6.31 -3.62
CA GLU A 50 -2.38 5.44 -3.82
C GLU A 50 -3.34 5.99 -4.88
N ARG A 51 -3.88 5.08 -5.68
CA ARG A 51 -4.94 5.32 -6.65
C ARG A 51 -6.18 4.54 -6.23
N CYS A 52 -7.33 5.21 -6.14
CA CYS A 52 -8.60 4.56 -5.86
C CYS A 52 -9.59 4.86 -6.99
N GLU A 53 -10.30 3.82 -7.42
CA GLU A 53 -11.31 3.84 -8.46
C GLU A 53 -12.63 3.34 -7.87
N GLU A 54 -13.73 4.03 -8.18
CA GLU A 54 -15.07 3.67 -7.72
C GLU A 54 -15.91 3.23 -8.92
N LEU A 55 -16.59 2.10 -8.75
CA LEU A 55 -17.49 1.54 -9.74
C LEU A 55 -18.87 1.35 -9.11
N GLU A 56 -19.88 2.02 -9.67
CA GLU A 56 -21.28 1.86 -9.29
C GLU A 56 -22.00 0.99 -10.32
N GLN A 57 -22.76 0.00 -9.84
CA GLN A 57 -23.58 -0.90 -10.67
C GLN A 57 -24.93 -1.17 -10.00
N PRO A 58 -25.97 -1.57 -10.76
CA PRO A 58 -27.20 -2.09 -10.15
C PRO A 58 -26.88 -3.26 -9.21
N ALA A 59 -27.52 -3.29 -8.04
CA ALA A 59 -27.37 -4.41 -7.13
C ALA A 59 -28.02 -5.69 -7.72
N PRO A 60 -27.41 -6.88 -7.56
CA PRO A 60 -27.94 -8.14 -8.08
C PRO A 60 -29.06 -8.72 -7.20
N ASP A 61 -29.89 -7.87 -6.60
CA ASP A 61 -30.98 -8.23 -5.68
C ASP A 61 -32.38 -7.95 -6.26
N GLY A 62 -32.46 -7.35 -7.44
CA GLY A 62 -33.71 -7.03 -8.13
C GLY A 62 -34.40 -5.75 -7.64
N VAL A 63 -33.79 -4.98 -6.73
CA VAL A 63 -34.35 -3.72 -6.24
C VAL A 63 -33.84 -2.55 -7.10
N ALA A 64 -34.74 -1.86 -7.80
CA ALA A 64 -34.40 -0.86 -8.81
C ALA A 64 -33.51 0.30 -8.31
N HIS A 65 -33.63 0.65 -7.03
CA HIS A 65 -32.92 1.77 -6.40
C HIS A 65 -31.67 1.33 -5.62
N HIS A 66 -31.36 0.04 -5.60
CA HIS A 66 -30.15 -0.46 -4.99
C HIS A 66 -28.98 -0.40 -5.97
N ARG A 67 -27.83 0.01 -5.44
CA ARG A 67 -26.56 0.08 -6.14
C ARG A 67 -25.51 -0.67 -5.35
N LEU A 68 -24.71 -1.47 -6.05
CA LEU A 68 -23.47 -1.99 -5.53
C LEU A 68 -22.36 -1.02 -5.90
N VAL A 69 -21.72 -0.42 -4.90
CA VAL A 69 -20.55 0.44 -5.09
C VAL A 69 -19.31 -0.35 -4.71
N THR A 70 -18.39 -0.51 -5.64
CA THR A 70 -17.10 -1.16 -5.42
C THR A 70 -15.98 -0.13 -5.49
N LEU A 71 -15.25 0.02 -4.40
CA LEU A 71 -14.05 0.84 -4.31
C LEU A 71 -12.83 -0.07 -4.43
N THR A 72 -11.99 0.18 -5.44
CA THR A 72 -10.73 -0.52 -5.65
C THR A 72 -9.58 0.45 -5.44
N CYS A 73 -8.73 0.18 -4.46
CA CYS A 73 -7.54 0.99 -4.17
C CYS A 73 -6.26 0.18 -4.47
N ARG A 74 -5.26 0.86 -5.04
CA ARG A 74 -3.97 0.29 -5.47
C ARG A 74 -2.85 1.22 -5.03
N PRO A 75 -1.68 0.69 -4.59
CA PRO A 75 -0.49 1.51 -4.45
C PRO A 75 -0.09 2.11 -5.80
N GLY A 76 0.37 3.36 -5.82
CA GLY A 76 1.02 3.91 -7.00
C GLY A 76 2.48 3.48 -7.08
N GLU A 77 3.14 3.51 -5.92
CA GLU A 77 4.51 3.08 -5.69
C GLU A 77 4.62 2.45 -4.30
N LEU A 78 5.68 1.68 -4.09
CA LEU A 78 6.13 1.28 -2.76
C LEU A 78 7.46 1.96 -2.46
N ALA A 79 7.64 2.34 -1.19
CA ALA A 79 8.87 2.91 -0.69
C ALA A 79 9.54 1.95 0.32
N LEU A 80 10.73 1.46 -0.01
CA LEU A 80 11.58 0.73 0.92
C LEU A 80 12.45 1.74 1.66
N VAL A 81 12.30 1.81 2.98
CA VAL A 81 12.94 2.82 3.82
C VAL A 81 13.94 2.16 4.76
N HIS A 82 15.17 2.67 4.79
CA HIS A 82 16.15 2.35 5.82
C HIS A 82 15.82 3.19 7.07
N TRP A 83 15.02 2.60 7.95
CA TRP A 83 14.31 3.30 9.00
C TRP A 83 15.27 3.96 9.99
N GLN A 84 15.09 5.27 10.17
CA GLN A 84 15.91 6.14 11.02
C GLN A 84 17.40 6.19 10.64
N GLN A 85 17.74 5.81 9.41
CA GLN A 85 19.12 5.84 8.91
C GLN A 85 19.21 6.71 7.66
N PRO A 86 20.04 7.76 7.64
CA PRO A 86 20.14 8.65 6.48
C PRO A 86 20.90 8.03 5.30
N GLN A 87 21.65 6.94 5.52
CA GLN A 87 22.37 6.21 4.47
C GLN A 87 21.53 5.08 3.88
N ALA A 88 21.81 4.74 2.63
CA ALA A 88 21.25 3.56 1.99
C ALA A 88 21.58 2.29 2.79
N ALA A 89 20.65 1.34 2.80
CA ALA A 89 20.90 0.00 3.31
C ALA A 89 21.78 -0.79 2.33
N GLU A 90 22.54 -1.76 2.86
CA GLU A 90 23.34 -2.66 2.04
C GLU A 90 22.45 -3.43 1.02
N PRO A 91 22.87 -3.57 -0.25
CA PRO A 91 22.07 -4.27 -1.26
C PRO A 91 21.69 -5.70 -0.87
N SER A 92 22.58 -6.42 -0.18
CA SER A 92 22.33 -7.78 0.31
C SER A 92 21.21 -7.83 1.36
N LEU A 93 21.18 -6.83 2.26
CA LEU A 93 20.12 -6.70 3.26
C LEU A 93 18.77 -6.41 2.61
N ILE A 94 18.76 -5.54 1.59
CA ILE A 94 17.56 -5.23 0.80
C ILE A 94 17.01 -6.49 0.12
N ALA A 95 17.87 -7.24 -0.55
CA ALA A 95 17.48 -8.46 -1.26
C ALA A 95 16.89 -9.52 -0.32
N VAL A 96 17.54 -9.75 0.83
CA VAL A 96 17.07 -10.68 1.86
C VAL A 96 15.72 -10.23 2.41
N TYR A 97 15.58 -8.96 2.75
CA TYR A 97 14.33 -8.41 3.30
C TYR A 97 13.15 -8.55 2.32
N LEU A 98 13.34 -8.16 1.06
CA LEU A 98 12.31 -8.23 0.02
C LEU A 98 11.84 -9.67 -0.23
N ARG A 99 12.78 -10.61 -0.34
CA ARG A 99 12.47 -12.01 -0.58
C ARG A 99 11.82 -12.67 0.63
N ASP A 100 12.45 -12.57 1.80
CA ASP A 100 12.05 -13.35 2.97
C ASP A 100 10.79 -12.77 3.64
N THR A 101 10.55 -11.45 3.54
CA THR A 101 9.38 -10.79 4.14
C THR A 101 8.21 -10.72 3.17
N TRP A 102 8.47 -10.43 1.90
CA TRP A 102 7.43 -10.06 0.93
C TRP A 102 7.30 -11.02 -0.25
N GLY A 103 8.22 -11.98 -0.39
CA GLY A 103 8.28 -12.86 -1.56
C GLY A 103 8.60 -12.10 -2.85
N LEU A 104 9.33 -10.98 -2.75
CA LEU A 104 9.72 -10.15 -3.87
C LEU A 104 11.19 -10.34 -4.20
N GLU A 105 11.51 -10.60 -5.46
CA GLU A 105 12.89 -10.72 -5.92
C GLU A 105 13.45 -9.34 -6.29
N ALA A 106 14.50 -8.89 -5.60
CA ALA A 106 15.07 -7.55 -5.80
C ALA A 106 15.53 -7.30 -7.24
N ASP A 107 16.09 -8.32 -7.90
CA ASP A 107 16.58 -8.22 -9.28
C ASP A 107 15.44 -8.08 -10.32
N ALA A 108 14.21 -8.47 -9.95
CA ALA A 108 13.03 -8.27 -10.78
C ALA A 108 12.39 -6.89 -10.55
N LEU A 109 12.86 -6.13 -9.55
CA LEU A 109 12.35 -4.80 -9.22
C LEU A 109 13.28 -3.72 -9.76
N GLN A 110 12.70 -2.70 -10.39
CA GLN A 110 13.42 -1.47 -10.69
C GLN A 110 13.45 -0.58 -9.44
N LEU A 111 14.42 -0.81 -8.56
CA LEU A 111 14.63 0.02 -7.37
C LEU A 111 15.30 1.34 -7.75
N LEU A 112 14.62 2.46 -7.50
CA LEU A 112 15.08 3.81 -7.80
C LEU A 112 15.41 4.56 -6.51
N THR A 113 16.59 5.19 -6.46
CA THR A 113 16.96 6.05 -5.33
C THR A 113 16.13 7.34 -5.32
N CYS A 114 15.70 7.77 -4.14
CA CYS A 114 15.13 9.09 -3.92
C CYS A 114 16.12 9.91 -3.08
N ASP A 115 16.46 11.11 -3.55
CA ASP A 115 17.42 11.98 -2.86
C ASP A 115 16.82 12.56 -1.56
N GLU A 116 15.51 12.77 -1.54
CA GLU A 116 14.82 13.21 -0.34
C GLU A 116 14.72 12.09 0.70
N PRO A 117 14.87 12.41 2.00
CA PRO A 117 14.61 11.43 3.03
C PRO A 117 13.12 11.10 3.13
N TRP A 118 12.82 9.93 3.69
CA TRP A 118 11.46 9.56 4.02
C TRP A 118 10.84 10.55 5.00
N PHE A 119 9.52 10.70 4.91
CA PHE A 119 8.66 11.52 5.75
C PHE A 119 9.26 11.91 7.12
N ARG A 120 9.49 13.22 7.31
CA ARG A 120 10.07 13.82 8.53
C ARG A 120 11.47 13.27 8.86
N ASP A 121 12.34 13.21 7.86
CA ASP A 121 13.72 12.73 7.96
C ASP A 121 13.81 11.29 8.52
N GLY A 122 12.81 10.47 8.20
CA GLY A 122 12.64 9.11 8.70
C GLY A 122 13.60 8.07 8.12
N GLY A 123 14.49 8.46 7.21
CA GLY A 123 15.56 7.61 6.67
C GLY A 123 15.70 7.66 5.15
N HIS A 124 16.74 7.02 4.63
CA HIS A 124 16.96 6.86 3.19
C HIS A 124 15.88 5.97 2.58
N GLN A 125 15.51 6.23 1.32
CA GLN A 125 14.45 5.48 0.65
C GLN A 125 14.81 5.08 -0.78
N LEU A 126 14.26 3.93 -1.18
CA LEU A 126 14.18 3.46 -2.55
C LEU A 126 12.71 3.34 -2.96
N ARG A 127 12.39 3.61 -4.22
CA ARG A 127 11.06 3.52 -4.81
C ARG A 127 10.99 2.42 -5.86
N PHE A 128 9.84 1.76 -5.96
CA PHE A 128 9.56 0.81 -7.04
C PHE A 128 8.06 0.64 -7.27
N SER A 129 7.72 0.12 -8.45
CA SER A 129 6.33 -0.19 -8.80
C SER A 129 5.84 -1.43 -8.04
N PRO A 130 4.62 -1.39 -7.44
CA PRO A 130 4.04 -2.57 -6.82
C PRO A 130 3.72 -3.66 -7.87
N PRO A 131 3.56 -4.93 -7.46
CA PRO A 131 2.93 -5.93 -8.31
C PRO A 131 1.51 -5.52 -8.72
N ASP A 132 1.13 -5.74 -9.99
CA ASP A 132 -0.18 -5.34 -10.54
C ASP A 132 -1.38 -5.98 -9.82
N THR A 133 -1.15 -7.10 -9.14
CA THR A 133 -2.16 -7.83 -8.37
C THR A 133 -2.42 -7.23 -7.00
N LEU A 134 -1.56 -6.33 -6.50
CA LEU A 134 -1.68 -5.74 -5.18
C LEU A 134 -2.79 -4.69 -5.15
N MET A 135 -3.91 -5.02 -4.52
CA MET A 135 -5.08 -4.13 -4.44
C MET A 135 -5.95 -4.41 -3.21
N ASP A 136 -6.67 -3.40 -2.73
CA ASP A 136 -7.70 -3.53 -1.71
C ASP A 136 -9.04 -3.21 -2.37
N GLN A 137 -10.02 -4.11 -2.22
CA GLN A 137 -11.34 -3.94 -2.81
C GLN A 137 -12.41 -4.07 -1.74
N GLN A 138 -13.30 -3.08 -1.69
CA GLN A 138 -14.42 -3.04 -0.77
C GLN A 138 -15.70 -2.81 -1.55
N SER A 139 -16.76 -3.55 -1.21
CA SER A 139 -18.07 -3.40 -1.84
C SER A 139 -19.11 -3.04 -0.78
N SER A 140 -19.93 -2.03 -1.08
CA SER A 140 -21.00 -1.54 -0.21
C SER A 140 -22.31 -1.48 -0.99
N LEU A 141 -23.42 -1.77 -0.31
CA LEU A 141 -24.77 -1.56 -0.84
C LEU A 141 -25.21 -0.13 -0.55
N LEU A 142 -25.63 0.59 -1.58
CA LEU A 142 -26.21 1.92 -1.50
C LEU A 142 -27.68 1.84 -1.91
N THR A 143 -28.57 2.35 -1.05
CA THR A 143 -29.99 2.54 -1.39
C THR A 143 -30.19 3.99 -1.80
N LEU A 144 -30.57 4.24 -3.04
CA LEU A 144 -30.92 5.57 -3.51
C LEU A 144 -32.35 5.90 -3.05
N SER A 145 -32.53 7.04 -2.40
CA SER A 145 -33.86 7.57 -2.07
C SER A 145 -34.64 7.90 -3.36
N GLU A 146 -35.94 7.64 -3.36
CA GLU A 146 -36.87 8.05 -4.44
C GLU A 146 -36.99 9.58 -4.56
#